data_AF-A0A9W9I3T6-F1
#
_entry.id   AF-A0A9W9I3T6-F1
#
_cell.length_a   1.000
_cell.length_b   1.000
_cell.length_c   1.000
_cell.angle_alpha   90.00
_cell.angle_beta   90.00
_cell.angle_gamma   90.00
#
_symmetry.space_group_name_H-M   'P 1'
#
loop_
_entity.id
_entity.type
_entity.pdbx_description
1 polymer ?
#
loop_
_entity_poly.entity_id
_entity_poly.type
_entity_poly.pdbx_seq_one_letter_code
_entity_poly.pdbx_strand_id
1 'polypeptide(L)'
;MNDYSRDVELGQEQYALQDRSNMSAVLRKRRKVNQELQHIAQKRGQLHPAQQALLDSTTSQQDYDAGVRIGSIKEEIAGSFQRVRGIVAELKRDADMTNPRIQEQVQLTSENVQRQIQAYIQAQRDFEDKLRSQVRRRYEIAHQDATPEEVTAGVENIIHGGEQAFKVHGMRTAQATEIQNAVSQRSAAIRKIEQDLLTLSEMYHDVGALVEQQARPVQNIEQKADITYQNNKKANEHLSKAIISLRNANKYKWWILLVCILIVAIIVAAYFGALCSTGHCPGQ
;
A
#
# COMPACT_ATOMS: atom_id res chain seq x y z
N MET A 1 37.81 48.31 11.99
CA MET A 1 38.04 46.86 11.82
C MET A 1 36.92 45.98 12.38
N ASN A 2 35.98 46.50 13.18
CA ASN A 2 34.91 45.72 13.83
C ASN A 2 33.59 45.58 13.03
N ASP A 3 33.45 46.30 11.92
CA ASP A 3 32.20 46.34 11.13
C ASP A 3 32.08 45.13 10.20
N TYR A 4 33.17 44.83 9.49
CA TYR A 4 33.26 43.71 8.55
C TYR A 4 33.04 42.34 9.21
N SER A 5 33.53 42.14 10.44
CA SER A 5 33.32 40.89 11.18
C SER A 5 31.86 40.70 11.61
N ARG A 6 31.17 41.79 11.95
CA ARG A 6 29.76 41.75 12.37
C ARG A 6 28.83 41.48 11.18
N ASP A 7 29.13 42.06 10.02
CA ASP A 7 28.36 41.80 8.78
C ASP A 7 28.53 40.37 8.27
N VAL A 8 29.73 39.78 8.43
CA VAL A 8 29.99 38.37 8.10
C VAL A 8 29.26 37.42 9.07
N GLU A 9 29.24 37.71 10.37
CA GLU A 9 28.48 36.93 11.36
C GLU A 9 26.96 37.01 11.11
N LEU A 10 26.42 38.20 10.82
CA LEU A 10 25.01 38.40 10.48
C LEU A 10 24.61 37.66 9.20
N GLY A 11 25.47 37.65 8.19
CA GLY A 11 25.28 36.85 6.98
C GLY A 11 25.25 35.35 7.28
N GLN A 12 26.22 34.84 8.05
CA GLN A 12 26.29 33.41 8.43
C GLN A 12 25.08 32.96 9.25
N GLU A 13 24.59 33.79 10.17
CA GLU A 13 23.36 33.51 10.93
C GLU A 13 22.12 33.47 10.03
N GLN A 14 21.98 34.42 9.10
CA GLN A 14 20.87 34.41 8.13
C GLN A 14 20.89 33.17 7.22
N TYR A 15 22.07 32.77 6.73
CA TYR A 15 22.22 31.55 5.93
C TYR A 15 21.85 30.29 6.74
N ALA A 16 22.28 30.19 8.00
CA ALA A 16 21.96 29.05 8.85
C ALA A 16 20.45 28.96 9.19
N LEU A 17 19.78 30.10 9.38
CA LEU A 17 18.34 30.17 9.62
C LEU A 17 17.54 29.78 8.36
N GLN A 18 17.98 30.24 7.19
CA GLN A 18 17.36 29.91 5.90
C GLN A 18 17.51 28.41 5.57
N ASP A 19 18.68 27.82 5.77
CA ASP A 19 18.91 26.38 5.58
C ASP A 19 18.02 25.53 6.52
N ARG A 20 17.92 25.92 7.79
CA ARG A 20 17.05 25.25 8.76
C ARG A 20 15.57 25.33 8.37
N SER A 21 15.13 26.48 7.86
CA SER A 21 13.77 26.67 7.36
C SER A 21 13.49 25.77 6.15
N ASN A 22 14.39 25.76 5.16
CA ASN A 22 14.29 24.94 3.94
C ASN A 22 14.24 23.44 4.27
N MET A 23 15.13 22.97 5.15
CA MET A 23 15.13 21.58 5.62
C MET A 23 13.81 21.23 6.34
N SER A 24 13.29 22.12 7.19
CA SER A 24 12.01 21.87 7.89
C SER A 24 10.83 21.74 6.93
N ALA A 25 10.82 22.53 5.84
CA ALA A 25 9.80 22.46 4.79
C ALA A 25 9.87 21.14 4.02
N VAL A 26 11.08 20.69 3.66
CA VAL A 26 11.35 19.39 3.02
C VAL A 26 10.86 18.24 3.90
N LEU A 27 11.23 18.22 5.18
CA LEU A 27 10.81 17.19 6.12
C LEU A 27 9.28 17.15 6.30
N ARG A 28 8.63 18.32 6.34
CA ARG A 28 7.16 18.40 6.43
C ARG A 28 6.50 17.79 5.19
N LYS A 29 6.99 18.11 3.98
CA LYS A 29 6.48 17.53 2.73
C LYS A 29 6.71 16.02 2.67
N ARG A 30 7.90 15.54 3.03
CA ARG A 30 8.20 14.10 3.14
C ARG A 30 7.24 13.38 4.08
N ARG A 31 6.90 13.96 5.23
CA ARG A 31 5.90 13.39 6.14
C ARG A 31 4.53 13.26 5.48
N LYS A 32 4.09 14.29 4.75
CA LYS A 32 2.82 14.25 3.98
C LYS A 32 2.85 13.15 2.91
N VAL A 33 3.93 13.04 2.14
CA VAL A 33 4.11 11.95 1.17
C VAL A 33 3.98 10.60 1.86
N ASN A 34 4.70 10.38 2.97
CA ASN A 34 4.63 9.12 3.69
C ASN A 34 3.23 8.81 4.26
N GLN A 35 2.48 9.82 4.70
CA GLN A 35 1.09 9.65 5.14
C GLN A 35 0.19 9.19 4.00
N GLU A 36 0.28 9.82 2.83
CA GLU A 36 -0.47 9.40 1.64
C GLU A 36 -0.07 8.01 1.16
N LEU A 37 1.23 7.67 1.19
CA LEU A 37 1.70 6.32 0.85
C LEU A 37 1.19 5.27 1.85
N GLN A 38 1.09 5.58 3.14
CA GLN A 38 0.49 4.69 4.14
C GLN A 38 -1.01 4.52 3.89
N HIS A 39 -1.72 5.59 3.53
CA HIS A 39 -3.12 5.51 3.15
C HIS A 39 -3.32 4.61 1.91
N ILE A 40 -2.48 4.75 0.88
CA ILE A 40 -2.46 3.87 -0.29
C ILE A 40 -2.22 2.43 0.13
N ALA A 41 -1.24 2.15 1.00
CA ALA A 41 -0.95 0.81 1.48
C ALA A 41 -2.15 0.18 2.21
N GLN A 42 -2.85 0.94 3.05
CA GLN A 42 -4.06 0.50 3.73
C GLN A 42 -5.17 0.17 2.72
N LYS A 43 -5.42 1.06 1.76
CA LYS A 43 -6.45 0.87 0.73
C LYS A 43 -6.13 -0.31 -0.19
N ARG A 44 -4.86 -0.51 -0.56
CA ARG A 44 -4.40 -1.71 -1.27
C ARG A 44 -4.70 -3.00 -0.48
N GLY A 45 -4.52 -2.97 0.84
CA GLY A 45 -4.90 -4.09 1.71
C GLY A 45 -6.40 -4.41 1.70
N GLN A 46 -7.26 -3.42 1.45
CA GLN A 46 -8.71 -3.59 1.29
C GLN A 46 -9.11 -3.96 -0.14
N LEU A 47 -8.34 -3.51 -1.14
CA LEU A 47 -8.58 -3.76 -2.55
C LEU A 47 -8.44 -5.25 -2.87
N HIS A 48 -7.42 -5.92 -2.34
CA HIS A 48 -7.17 -7.33 -2.66
C HIS A 48 -8.35 -8.26 -2.28
N PRO A 49 -8.94 -8.19 -1.08
CA PRO A 49 -10.16 -8.94 -0.76
C PRO A 49 -11.35 -8.61 -1.67
N ALA A 50 -11.53 -7.34 -2.07
CA ALA A 50 -12.61 -6.96 -2.98
C ALA A 50 -12.40 -7.52 -4.39
N GLN A 51 -11.16 -7.48 -4.89
CA GLN A 51 -10.75 -8.12 -6.13
C GLN A 51 -10.96 -9.63 -6.10
N GLN A 52 -10.61 -10.28 -4.99
CA GLN A 52 -10.83 -11.72 -4.81
C GLN A 52 -12.34 -12.04 -4.80
N ALA A 53 -13.17 -11.23 -4.15
CA ALA A 53 -14.61 -11.39 -4.18
C ALA A 53 -15.22 -11.29 -5.60
N LEU A 54 -14.65 -10.43 -6.47
CA LEU A 54 -15.05 -10.37 -7.89
C LEU A 54 -14.61 -11.60 -8.67
N LEU A 55 -13.47 -12.21 -8.32
CA LEU A 55 -13.02 -13.43 -8.97
C LEU A 55 -13.85 -14.64 -8.54
N ASP A 56 -14.28 -14.68 -7.28
CA ASP A 56 -15.03 -15.79 -6.69
C ASP A 56 -16.56 -15.65 -6.86
N SER A 57 -17.02 -14.57 -7.51
CA SER A 57 -18.43 -14.30 -7.72
C SER A 57 -19.07 -15.37 -8.62
N THR A 58 -20.26 -15.80 -8.22
CA THR A 58 -21.06 -16.77 -8.99
C THR A 58 -22.35 -16.17 -9.51
N THR A 59 -22.72 -14.97 -9.07
CA THR A 59 -23.97 -14.29 -9.46
C THR A 59 -23.69 -12.87 -9.94
N SER A 60 -24.59 -12.35 -10.78
CA SER A 60 -24.50 -10.96 -11.27
C SER A 60 -24.56 -9.92 -10.15
N GLN A 61 -25.26 -10.20 -9.04
CA GLN A 61 -25.33 -9.29 -7.90
C GLN A 61 -24.00 -9.19 -7.15
N GLN A 62 -23.33 -10.34 -6.90
CA GLN A 62 -22.01 -10.35 -6.27
C GLN A 62 -20.97 -9.64 -7.13
N ASP A 63 -21.03 -9.84 -8.44
CA ASP A 63 -20.21 -9.17 -9.45
C ASP A 63 -20.38 -7.64 -9.34
N TYR A 64 -21.62 -7.16 -9.30
CA TYR A 64 -21.94 -5.74 -9.14
C TYR A 64 -21.41 -5.17 -7.81
N ASP A 65 -21.70 -5.82 -6.68
CA ASP A 65 -21.32 -5.34 -5.35
C ASP A 65 -19.79 -5.27 -5.20
N ALA A 66 -19.07 -6.28 -5.71
CA ALA A 66 -17.61 -6.29 -5.73
C ALA A 66 -17.07 -5.19 -6.65
N GLY A 67 -17.67 -5.00 -7.83
CA GLY A 67 -17.32 -3.94 -8.78
C GLY A 67 -17.41 -2.53 -8.17
N VAL A 68 -18.52 -2.22 -7.49
CA VAL A 68 -18.72 -0.93 -6.81
C VAL A 68 -17.64 -0.70 -5.75
N ARG A 69 -17.37 -1.73 -4.92
CA ARG A 69 -16.35 -1.63 -3.87
C ARG A 69 -14.95 -1.44 -4.44
N ILE A 70 -14.59 -2.17 -5.50
CA ILE A 70 -13.32 -2.02 -6.20
C ILE A 70 -13.19 -0.60 -6.76
N GLY A 71 -14.24 -0.09 -7.42
CA GLY A 71 -14.27 1.26 -7.98
C GLY A 71 -13.98 2.33 -6.92
N SER A 72 -14.72 2.31 -5.81
CA SER A 72 -14.52 3.26 -4.71
C SER A 72 -13.09 3.22 -4.13
N ILE A 73 -12.54 2.01 -3.87
CA ILE A 73 -11.18 1.89 -3.34
C ILE A 73 -10.15 2.40 -4.36
N LYS A 74 -10.34 2.11 -5.65
CA LYS A 74 -9.46 2.57 -6.73
C LYS A 74 -9.47 4.10 -6.85
N GLU A 75 -10.63 4.74 -6.76
CA GLU A 75 -10.74 6.21 -6.77
C GLU A 75 -9.99 6.85 -5.61
N GLU A 76 -10.08 6.27 -4.41
CA GLU A 76 -9.32 6.75 -3.25
C GLU A 76 -7.80 6.59 -3.43
N ILE A 77 -7.36 5.45 -3.99
CA ILE A 77 -5.95 5.20 -4.31
C ILE A 77 -5.46 6.20 -5.36
N ALA A 78 -6.22 6.39 -6.45
CA ALA A 78 -5.90 7.32 -7.51
C ALA A 78 -5.78 8.76 -6.98
N GLY A 79 -6.74 9.20 -6.16
CA GLY A 79 -6.70 10.52 -5.52
C GLY A 79 -5.47 10.69 -4.61
N SER A 80 -5.09 9.66 -3.87
CA SER A 80 -3.89 9.68 -3.02
C SER A 80 -2.61 9.76 -3.85
N PHE A 81 -2.53 9.03 -4.95
CA PHE A 81 -1.40 9.13 -5.89
C PHE A 81 -1.30 10.52 -6.53
N GLN A 82 -2.42 11.15 -6.92
CA GLN A 82 -2.39 12.52 -7.44
C GLN A 82 -1.91 13.53 -6.39
N ARG A 83 -2.31 13.38 -5.12
CA ARG A 83 -1.77 14.19 -4.02
C ARG A 83 -0.28 13.96 -3.82
N VAL A 84 0.19 12.72 -3.87
CA VAL A 84 1.63 12.40 -3.82
C VAL A 84 2.38 13.08 -4.96
N ARG A 85 1.89 13.00 -6.20
CA ARG A 85 2.48 13.67 -7.36
C ARG A 85 2.61 15.18 -7.12
N GLY A 86 1.55 15.82 -6.64
CA GLY A 86 1.56 17.25 -6.31
C GLY A 86 2.60 17.62 -5.24
N ILE A 87 2.64 16.87 -4.13
CA ILE A 87 3.60 17.12 -3.04
C ILE A 87 5.05 16.90 -3.52
N VAL A 88 5.29 15.88 -4.34
CA VAL A 88 6.62 15.60 -4.91
C VAL A 88 7.04 16.70 -5.89
N ALA A 89 6.13 17.21 -6.71
CA ALA A 89 6.40 18.35 -7.61
C ALA A 89 6.73 19.63 -6.82
N GLU A 90 5.97 19.92 -5.75
CA GLU A 90 6.28 21.03 -4.84
C GLU A 90 7.60 20.82 -4.09
N LEU A 91 7.91 19.57 -3.71
CA LEU A 91 9.16 19.22 -3.05
C LEU A 91 10.35 19.52 -3.98
N LYS A 92 10.25 19.15 -5.26
CA LYS A 92 11.26 19.48 -6.28
C LYS A 92 11.49 20.97 -6.41
N ARG A 93 10.41 21.74 -6.49
CA ARG A 93 10.48 23.19 -6.77
C ARG A 93 11.11 23.97 -5.61
N ASP A 94 10.76 23.62 -4.38
CA ASP A 94 11.15 24.42 -3.21
C ASP A 94 12.41 23.88 -2.50
N ALA A 95 12.94 22.73 -2.91
CA ALA A 95 14.13 22.15 -2.32
C ALA A 95 15.40 22.77 -2.91
N ASP A 96 16.29 23.20 -2.01
CA ASP A 96 17.63 23.65 -2.39
C ASP A 96 18.52 22.44 -2.71
N MET A 97 18.64 22.14 -4.00
CA MET A 97 19.45 21.02 -4.50
C MET A 97 20.96 21.24 -4.36
N THR A 98 21.40 22.42 -3.92
CA THR A 98 22.83 22.66 -3.61
C THR A 98 23.23 22.08 -2.26
N ASN A 99 22.26 21.80 -1.37
CA ASN A 99 22.50 21.16 -0.08
C ASN A 99 22.43 19.61 -0.22
N PRO A 100 23.54 18.87 0.00
CA PRO A 100 23.57 17.41 -0.13
C PRO A 100 22.57 16.67 0.76
N ARG A 101 22.25 17.22 1.94
CA ARG A 101 21.27 16.60 2.85
C ARG A 101 19.85 16.73 2.31
N ILE A 102 19.50 17.90 1.79
CA ILE A 102 18.18 18.13 1.19
C ILE A 102 18.04 17.24 -0.04
N GLN A 103 19.08 17.19 -0.87
CA GLN A 103 19.18 16.34 -2.05
C GLN A 103 18.89 14.86 -1.72
N GLU A 104 19.59 14.31 -0.73
CA GLU A 104 19.37 12.93 -0.26
C GLU A 104 17.93 12.70 0.21
N GLN A 105 17.34 13.64 0.97
CA GLN A 105 15.95 13.50 1.44
C GLN A 105 14.94 13.50 0.30
N VAL A 106 15.15 14.31 -0.74
CA VAL A 106 14.31 14.32 -1.94
C VAL A 106 14.46 13.00 -2.69
N GLN A 107 15.68 12.53 -2.90
CA GLN A 107 15.95 11.25 -3.58
C GLN A 107 15.26 10.07 -2.88
N LEU A 108 15.48 9.90 -1.57
CA LEU A 108 14.85 8.82 -0.79
C LEU A 108 13.32 8.87 -0.85
N THR A 109 12.75 10.07 -0.91
CA THR A 109 11.29 10.25 -1.03
C THR A 109 10.81 9.80 -2.42
N SER A 110 11.49 10.21 -3.48
CA SER A 110 11.18 9.83 -4.86
C SER A 110 11.30 8.32 -5.08
N GLU A 111 12.38 7.70 -4.62
CA GLU A 111 12.59 6.25 -4.71
C GLU A 111 11.52 5.46 -3.94
N ASN A 112 11.09 5.96 -2.77
CA ASN A 112 9.99 5.33 -2.04
C ASN A 112 8.68 5.42 -2.82
N VAL A 113 8.35 6.58 -3.37
CA VAL A 113 7.14 6.77 -4.20
C VAL A 113 7.17 5.86 -5.43
N GLN A 114 8.28 5.83 -6.18
CA GLN A 114 8.44 4.94 -7.34
C GLN A 114 8.23 3.47 -6.99
N ARG A 115 8.81 3.00 -5.87
CA ARG A 115 8.58 1.62 -5.39
C ARG A 115 7.11 1.35 -5.09
N GLN A 116 6.40 2.29 -4.48
CA GLN A 116 4.97 2.11 -4.19
C GLN A 116 4.11 2.09 -5.46
N ILE A 117 4.43 2.93 -6.44
CA ILE A 117 3.77 2.94 -7.75
C ILE A 117 4.00 1.61 -8.46
N GLN A 118 5.25 1.16 -8.55
CA GLN A 118 5.60 -0.10 -9.21
C GLN A 118 4.94 -1.31 -8.54
N ALA A 119 4.92 -1.35 -7.21
CA ALA A 119 4.24 -2.40 -6.46
C ALA A 119 2.72 -2.40 -6.70
N TYR A 120 2.10 -1.23 -6.93
CA TYR A 120 0.69 -1.14 -7.28
C TYR A 120 0.44 -1.56 -8.73
N ILE A 121 1.28 -1.12 -9.67
CA ILE A 121 1.24 -1.54 -11.09
C ILE A 121 1.30 -3.07 -11.19
N GLN A 122 2.27 -3.71 -10.53
CA GLN A 122 2.41 -5.17 -10.58
C GLN A 122 1.14 -5.86 -10.05
N ALA A 123 0.62 -5.42 -8.91
CA ALA A 123 -0.60 -5.99 -8.33
C ALA A 123 -1.83 -5.80 -9.24
N GLN A 124 -1.92 -4.69 -10.00
CA GLN A 124 -2.99 -4.49 -10.97
C GLN A 124 -2.82 -5.38 -12.21
N ARG A 125 -1.59 -5.58 -12.71
CA ARG A 125 -1.31 -6.51 -13.82
C ARG A 125 -1.68 -7.96 -13.44
N ASP A 126 -1.26 -8.41 -12.27
CA ASP A 126 -1.60 -9.75 -11.77
C ASP A 126 -3.13 -9.96 -11.66
N PHE A 127 -3.87 -8.89 -11.34
CA PHE A 127 -5.32 -8.94 -11.29
C PHE A 127 -5.97 -8.89 -12.69
N GLU A 128 -5.43 -8.07 -13.59
CA GLU A 128 -5.83 -8.02 -15.01
C GLU A 128 -5.70 -9.39 -15.66
N ASP A 129 -4.56 -10.08 -15.48
CA ASP A 129 -4.32 -11.41 -16.02
C ASP A 129 -5.37 -12.42 -15.54
N LYS A 130 -5.76 -12.36 -14.26
CA LYS A 130 -6.83 -13.18 -13.71
C LYS A 130 -8.18 -12.87 -14.35
N LEU A 131 -8.51 -11.60 -14.54
CA LEU A 131 -9.75 -11.20 -15.22
C LEU A 131 -9.77 -11.68 -16.68
N ARG A 132 -8.66 -11.51 -17.42
CA ARG A 132 -8.51 -12.03 -18.79
C ARG A 132 -8.72 -13.54 -18.83
N SER A 133 -8.13 -14.28 -17.89
CA SER A 133 -8.35 -15.73 -17.78
C SER A 133 -9.82 -16.08 -17.53
N GLN A 134 -10.56 -15.30 -16.72
CA GLN A 134 -11.98 -15.55 -16.50
C GLN A 134 -12.83 -15.24 -17.73
N VAL A 135 -12.54 -14.16 -18.44
CA VAL A 135 -13.21 -13.82 -19.71
C VAL A 135 -12.96 -14.93 -20.73
N ARG A 136 -11.71 -15.38 -20.87
CA ARG A 136 -11.35 -16.51 -21.73
C ARG A 136 -12.13 -17.77 -21.39
N ARG A 137 -12.18 -18.16 -20.13
CA ARG A 137 -12.91 -19.36 -19.71
C ARG A 137 -14.40 -19.28 -20.04
N ARG A 138 -15.02 -18.12 -19.83
CA ARG A 138 -16.43 -17.88 -20.17
C ARG A 138 -16.67 -17.86 -21.68
N TYR A 139 -15.71 -17.37 -22.45
CA TYR A 139 -15.75 -17.42 -23.90
C TYR A 139 -15.72 -18.87 -24.43
N GLU A 140 -14.79 -19.69 -23.93
CA GLU A 140 -14.67 -21.12 -24.27
C GLU A 140 -15.95 -21.90 -23.92
N ILE A 141 -16.58 -21.59 -22.78
CA ILE A 141 -17.86 -22.19 -22.38
C ILE A 141 -18.97 -21.87 -23.40
N ALA A 142 -18.97 -20.66 -23.95
CA ALA A 142 -19.95 -20.22 -24.94
C ALA A 142 -19.63 -20.68 -26.38
N HIS A 143 -18.37 -21.00 -26.67
CA HIS A 143 -17.87 -21.38 -28.00
C HIS A 143 -16.99 -22.63 -27.89
N GLN A 144 -17.62 -23.80 -27.71
CA GLN A 144 -16.93 -25.06 -27.43
C GLN A 144 -16.08 -25.57 -28.61
N ASP A 145 -16.43 -25.18 -29.84
CA ASP A 145 -15.77 -25.62 -31.07
C ASP A 145 -14.69 -24.63 -31.57
N ALA A 146 -14.41 -23.55 -30.83
CA ALA A 146 -13.45 -22.53 -31.24
C ALA A 146 -12.00 -23.02 -31.10
N THR A 147 -11.17 -22.71 -32.09
CA THR A 147 -9.72 -22.93 -32.03
C THR A 147 -9.06 -22.01 -31.00
N PRO A 148 -7.87 -22.36 -30.47
CA PRO A 148 -7.15 -21.51 -29.52
C PRO A 148 -6.94 -20.07 -30.03
N GLU A 149 -6.65 -19.92 -31.32
CA GLU A 149 -6.45 -18.63 -31.99
C GLU A 149 -7.76 -17.82 -32.05
N GLU A 150 -8.89 -18.45 -32.37
CA GLU A 150 -10.21 -17.82 -32.38
C GLU A 150 -10.65 -17.40 -30.97
N VAL A 151 -10.35 -18.22 -29.95
CA VAL A 151 -10.61 -17.88 -28.55
C VAL A 151 -9.83 -16.63 -28.16
N THR A 152 -8.54 -16.57 -28.45
CA THR A 152 -7.72 -15.39 -28.14
C THR A 152 -8.23 -14.15 -28.87
N ALA A 153 -8.48 -14.23 -30.18
CA ALA A 153 -9.00 -13.11 -30.96
C ALA A 153 -10.39 -12.65 -30.47
N GLY A 154 -11.27 -13.58 -30.13
CA GLY A 154 -12.60 -13.30 -29.60
C GLY A 154 -12.56 -12.63 -28.23
N VAL A 155 -11.67 -13.09 -27.34
CA VAL A 155 -11.47 -12.49 -26.01
C VAL A 155 -10.94 -11.06 -26.12
N GLU A 156 -9.93 -10.81 -26.95
CA GLU A 156 -9.41 -9.45 -27.15
C GLU A 156 -10.48 -8.54 -27.78
N ASN A 157 -11.25 -9.03 -28.75
CA ASN A 157 -12.35 -8.26 -29.35
C ASN A 157 -13.37 -7.83 -28.29
N ILE A 158 -13.77 -8.76 -27.42
CA ILE A 158 -14.69 -8.49 -26.31
C ILE A 158 -14.11 -7.48 -25.31
N ILE A 159 -12.85 -7.65 -24.92
CA ILE A 159 -12.17 -6.73 -24.00
C ILE A 159 -12.10 -5.32 -24.57
N HIS A 160 -11.92 -5.16 -25.88
CA HIS A 160 -11.80 -3.86 -26.54
C HIS A 160 -13.13 -3.27 -27.05
N GLY A 161 -14.27 -3.80 -26.61
CA GLY A 161 -15.59 -3.18 -26.85
C GLY A 161 -16.53 -4.00 -27.73
N GLY A 162 -16.13 -5.18 -28.17
CA GLY A 162 -16.94 -6.15 -28.91
C GLY A 162 -17.97 -6.93 -28.09
N GLU A 163 -18.28 -6.47 -26.88
CA GLU A 163 -19.22 -7.15 -25.96
C GLU A 163 -20.60 -7.37 -26.60
N GLN A 164 -21.04 -6.45 -27.47
CA GLN A 164 -22.32 -6.57 -28.19
C GLN A 164 -22.32 -7.68 -29.26
N ALA A 165 -21.13 -8.05 -29.76
CA ALA A 165 -20.97 -9.14 -30.72
C ALA A 165 -20.89 -10.51 -30.03
N PHE A 166 -20.71 -10.55 -28.70
CA PHE A 166 -20.64 -11.79 -27.94
C PHE A 166 -22.04 -12.44 -27.82
N LYS A 167 -22.26 -13.47 -28.64
CA LYS A 167 -23.49 -14.28 -28.65
C LYS A 167 -23.21 -15.66 -28.07
N VAL A 168 -23.96 -16.03 -27.04
CA VAL A 168 -23.91 -17.37 -26.45
C VAL A 168 -24.90 -18.26 -27.20
N HIS A 169 -24.41 -19.27 -27.92
CA HIS A 169 -25.25 -20.20 -28.69
C HIS A 169 -25.57 -21.45 -27.86
N GLY A 170 -26.77 -22.02 -28.03
CA GLY A 170 -27.14 -23.32 -27.44
C GLY A 170 -27.41 -23.34 -25.92
N MET A 171 -27.45 -22.18 -25.25
CA MET A 171 -27.76 -22.07 -23.82
C MET A 171 -29.17 -21.55 -23.55
N ARG A 172 -29.71 -21.85 -22.36
CA ARG A 172 -30.95 -21.22 -21.87
C ARG A 172 -30.74 -19.71 -21.77
N THR A 173 -31.74 -18.93 -22.16
CA THR A 173 -31.67 -17.46 -22.21
C THR A 173 -31.12 -16.83 -20.93
N ALA A 174 -31.58 -17.28 -19.75
CA ALA A 174 -31.11 -16.76 -18.48
C ALA A 174 -29.60 -17.00 -18.23
N GLN A 175 -29.11 -18.20 -18.58
CA GLN A 175 -27.69 -18.55 -18.45
C GLN A 175 -26.82 -17.78 -19.46
N ALA A 176 -27.32 -17.61 -20.68
CA ALA A 176 -26.66 -16.80 -21.70
C ALA A 176 -26.51 -15.33 -21.25
N THR A 177 -27.58 -14.73 -20.73
CA THR A 177 -27.57 -13.35 -20.21
C THR A 177 -26.58 -13.19 -19.05
N GLU A 178 -26.54 -14.15 -18.12
CA GLU A 178 -25.62 -14.10 -16.98
C GLU A 178 -24.15 -14.16 -17.43
N ILE A 179 -23.82 -15.02 -18.38
CA ILE A 179 -22.47 -15.10 -18.96
C ILE A 179 -22.11 -13.79 -19.67
N GLN A 180 -23.02 -13.24 -20.47
CA GLN A 180 -22.81 -11.97 -21.18
C GLN A 180 -22.55 -10.80 -20.20
N ASN A 181 -23.37 -10.66 -19.17
CA ASN A 181 -23.20 -9.62 -18.15
C ASN A 181 -21.85 -9.74 -17.43
N ALA A 182 -21.52 -10.95 -17.01
CA ALA A 182 -20.27 -11.25 -16.33
C ALA A 182 -19.03 -10.98 -17.19
N VAL A 183 -19.10 -11.26 -18.49
CA VAL A 183 -18.05 -10.94 -19.47
C VAL A 183 -17.93 -9.43 -19.64
N SER A 184 -19.04 -8.73 -19.86
CA SER A 184 -19.06 -7.27 -20.04
C SER A 184 -18.45 -6.54 -18.84
N GLN A 185 -18.85 -6.90 -17.62
CA GLN A 185 -18.33 -6.26 -16.41
C GLN A 185 -16.82 -6.48 -16.23
N ARG A 186 -16.31 -7.69 -16.51
CA ARG A 186 -14.88 -8.00 -16.43
C ARG A 186 -14.08 -7.25 -17.49
N SER A 187 -14.58 -7.19 -18.71
CA SER A 187 -13.98 -6.43 -19.80
C SER A 187 -13.92 -4.93 -19.48
N ALA A 188 -14.99 -4.37 -18.91
CA ALA A 188 -14.99 -2.99 -18.43
C ALA A 188 -13.95 -2.76 -17.32
N ALA A 189 -13.82 -3.71 -16.37
CA ALA A 189 -12.80 -3.65 -15.33
C ALA A 189 -11.37 -3.73 -15.88
N ILE A 190 -11.11 -4.57 -16.90
CA ILE A 190 -9.81 -4.65 -17.60
C ILE A 190 -9.47 -3.31 -18.25
N ARG A 191 -10.38 -2.74 -19.06
CA ARG A 191 -10.15 -1.42 -19.70
C ARG A 191 -9.85 -0.33 -18.66
N LYS A 192 -10.54 -0.36 -17.52
CA LYS A 192 -10.28 0.59 -16.43
C LYS A 192 -8.88 0.40 -15.84
N ILE A 193 -8.43 -0.84 -15.64
CA ILE A 193 -7.06 -1.14 -15.20
C ILE A 193 -6.05 -0.59 -16.20
N GLU A 194 -6.24 -0.84 -17.50
CA GLU A 194 -5.34 -0.36 -18.55
C GLU A 194 -5.19 1.17 -18.51
N GLN A 195 -6.30 1.90 -18.38
CA GLN A 195 -6.30 3.37 -18.23
C GLN A 195 -5.57 3.84 -16.97
N ASP A 196 -5.83 3.17 -15.83
CA ASP A 196 -5.18 3.49 -14.57
C ASP A 196 -3.66 3.22 -14.65
N LEU A 197 -3.24 2.13 -15.32
CA LEU A 197 -1.83 1.77 -15.53
C LEU A 197 -1.07 2.79 -16.37
N LEU A 198 -1.70 3.36 -17.40
CA LEU A 198 -1.11 4.46 -18.18
C LEU A 198 -0.83 5.67 -17.30
N THR A 199 -1.81 6.08 -16.49
CA THR A 199 -1.70 7.23 -15.57
C THR A 199 -0.60 7.01 -14.54
N LEU A 200 -0.52 5.80 -13.98
CA LEU A 200 0.50 5.44 -13.00
C LEU A 200 1.90 5.38 -13.62
N SER A 201 2.01 4.95 -14.88
CA SER A 201 3.29 4.89 -15.60
C SER A 201 3.81 6.30 -15.89
N GLU A 202 2.96 7.23 -16.32
CA GLU A 202 3.32 8.65 -16.46
C GLU A 202 3.85 9.20 -15.12
N MET A 203 3.11 8.96 -14.03
CA MET A 203 3.52 9.40 -12.71
C MET A 203 4.83 8.74 -12.22
N TYR A 204 5.07 7.46 -12.57
CA TYR A 204 6.32 6.78 -12.26
C TYR A 204 7.51 7.47 -12.93
N HIS A 205 7.37 7.86 -14.20
CA HIS A 205 8.39 8.58 -14.95
C HIS A 205 8.60 10.00 -14.41
N ASP A 206 7.52 10.73 -14.10
CA ASP A 206 7.59 12.07 -13.52
C ASP A 206 8.38 12.11 -12.20
N VAL A 207 8.14 11.13 -11.32
CA VAL A 207 8.87 11.00 -10.05
C VAL A 207 10.30 10.51 -10.31
N GLY A 208 10.51 9.63 -11.29
CA GLY A 208 11.82 9.10 -11.68
C GLY A 208 12.79 10.14 -12.23
N ALA A 209 12.28 11.18 -12.89
CA ALA A 209 13.11 12.30 -13.34
C ALA A 209 13.84 13.03 -12.19
N LEU A 210 13.45 12.81 -10.92
CA LEU A 210 14.17 13.29 -9.74
C LEU A 210 15.41 12.45 -9.39
N VAL A 211 15.43 11.18 -9.78
CA VAL A 211 16.49 10.22 -9.47
C VAL A 211 17.55 10.22 -10.57
N GLU A 212 17.17 10.34 -11.84
CA GLU A 212 18.12 10.30 -12.98
C GLU A 212 19.02 11.54 -13.10
N GLN A 213 18.60 12.72 -12.63
CA GLN A 213 19.43 13.93 -12.70
C GLN A 213 20.68 13.89 -11.77
N GLN A 214 20.88 12.84 -10.97
CA GLN A 214 21.92 12.78 -9.94
C GLN A 214 22.92 11.62 -10.09
N ALA A 215 22.96 10.95 -11.23
CA ALA A 215 24.11 10.11 -11.59
C ALA A 215 25.29 10.99 -12.06
N ARG A 216 25.87 11.81 -11.17
CA ARG A 216 27.27 12.30 -11.35
C ARG A 216 28.18 11.47 -10.44
N PRO A 217 29.40 11.11 -10.91
CA PRO A 217 30.27 10.20 -10.20
C PRO A 217 30.55 10.75 -8.80
N VAL A 218 30.38 9.89 -7.81
CA VAL A 218 30.73 10.14 -6.40
C VAL A 218 32.19 10.58 -6.35
N GLN A 219 32.43 11.89 -6.31
CA GLN A 219 33.71 12.44 -5.88
C GLN A 219 33.56 12.80 -4.41
N ASN A 220 34.07 11.88 -3.59
CA ASN A 220 34.71 12.11 -2.31
C ASN A 220 34.23 13.33 -1.51
N ILE A 221 33.34 13.09 -0.56
CA ILE A 221 33.38 13.80 0.71
C ILE A 221 33.60 12.76 1.81
N GLU A 222 34.79 12.17 1.80
CA GLU A 222 35.43 11.73 3.04
C GLU A 222 35.78 12.99 3.84
N GLN A 223 34.91 13.36 4.78
CA GLN A 223 35.25 13.91 6.10
C GLN A 223 34.01 14.56 6.70
N LYS A 224 33.31 13.77 7.51
CA LYS A 224 32.79 14.10 8.86
C LYS A 224 31.67 13.12 9.21
N ALA A 225 32.07 11.87 9.41
CA ALA A 225 31.43 10.98 10.35
C ALA A 225 31.95 11.36 11.74
N ASP A 226 31.19 12.11 12.53
CA ASP A 226 30.97 11.82 13.96
C ASP A 226 29.86 12.73 14.49
N ILE A 227 29.08 12.27 15.48
CA ILE A 227 27.99 12.96 16.22
C ILE A 227 26.52 12.58 15.88
N THR A 228 26.17 11.91 14.77
CA THR A 228 24.75 11.48 14.55
C THR A 228 24.58 9.97 14.37
N TYR A 229 25.34 9.17 15.12
CA TYR A 229 25.23 7.70 15.09
C TYR A 229 24.40 7.08 16.23
N GLN A 230 23.85 7.87 17.18
CA GLN A 230 23.10 7.30 18.32
C GLN A 230 21.59 7.57 18.34
N ASN A 231 21.04 8.42 17.47
CA ASN A 231 19.60 8.77 17.52
C ASN A 231 18.72 8.25 16.36
N ASN A 232 19.25 7.50 15.39
CA ASN A 232 18.43 6.96 14.29
C ASN A 232 18.18 5.44 14.34
N LYS A 233 18.69 4.72 15.35
CA LYS A 233 18.39 3.30 15.53
C LYS A 233 17.02 3.02 16.20
N LYS A 234 16.20 4.05 16.46
CA LYS A 234 14.84 3.92 17.03
C LYS A 234 13.71 4.49 16.17
N ALA A 235 13.95 4.74 14.87
CA ALA A 235 12.91 5.24 13.97
C ALA A 235 12.40 4.23 12.92
N ASN A 236 13.00 3.03 12.82
CA ASN A 236 12.63 2.02 11.82
C ASN A 236 12.11 0.68 12.38
N GLU A 237 11.86 0.55 13.69
CA GLU A 237 11.20 -0.64 14.26
C GLU A 237 9.68 -0.49 14.47
N HIS A 238 9.09 0.64 14.05
CA HIS A 238 7.66 0.90 14.19
C HIS A 238 6.92 1.05 12.85
N LEU A 239 7.40 0.40 11.78
CA LEU A 239 6.60 0.19 10.55
C LEU A 239 6.40 -1.29 10.17
N SER A 240 7.00 -2.23 10.91
CA SER A 240 6.72 -3.68 10.79
C SER A 240 5.72 -4.20 11.84
N LYS A 241 5.42 -3.41 12.89
CA LYS A 241 4.47 -3.81 13.96
C LYS A 241 3.04 -3.32 13.76
N ALA A 242 2.69 -2.73 12.62
CA ALA A 242 1.30 -2.31 12.34
C ALA A 242 0.43 -3.45 11.76
N ILE A 243 1.03 -4.54 11.23
CA ILE A 243 0.27 -5.66 10.63
C ILE A 243 0.23 -6.90 11.56
N ILE A 244 0.98 -6.92 12.67
CA ILE A 244 0.93 -8.01 13.67
C ILE A 244 -0.02 -7.68 14.85
N SER A 245 -0.47 -6.43 14.97
CA SER A 245 -1.32 -5.96 16.09
C SER A 245 -2.79 -6.37 16.04
N LEU A 246 -3.26 -7.08 15.00
CA LEU A 246 -4.65 -7.54 14.94
C LEU A 246 -4.80 -9.07 14.96
N ARG A 247 -3.71 -9.84 14.92
CA ARG A 247 -3.74 -11.32 15.00
C ARG A 247 -3.40 -11.90 16.39
N ASN A 248 -3.05 -11.07 17.37
CA ASN A 248 -2.65 -11.52 18.71
C ASN A 248 -3.65 -11.18 19.84
N ALA A 249 -4.80 -10.56 19.55
CA ALA A 249 -5.78 -10.21 20.59
C ALA A 249 -6.37 -11.43 21.33
N ASN A 250 -6.27 -12.64 20.75
CA ASN A 250 -6.76 -13.87 21.39
C ASN A 250 -5.71 -14.62 22.21
N LYS A 251 -4.42 -14.26 22.13
CA LYS A 251 -3.33 -14.96 22.86
C LYS A 251 -3.22 -14.49 24.31
N TYR A 252 -3.49 -13.20 24.55
CA TYR A 252 -3.44 -12.60 25.89
C TYR A 252 -4.65 -12.98 26.77
N LYS A 253 -5.78 -13.35 26.16
CA LYS A 253 -6.96 -13.85 26.90
C LYS A 253 -6.65 -15.14 27.65
N TRP A 254 -5.90 -16.06 27.03
CA TRP A 254 -5.48 -17.32 27.64
C TRP A 254 -4.44 -17.14 28.74
N TRP A 255 -3.52 -16.18 28.56
CA TRP A 255 -2.53 -15.84 29.58
C TRP A 255 -3.17 -15.22 30.83
N ILE A 256 -4.13 -14.31 30.67
CA ILE A 256 -4.89 -13.74 31.79
C ILE A 256 -5.72 -14.82 32.50
N LEU A 257 -6.36 -15.72 31.74
CA LEU A 257 -7.13 -16.84 32.32
C LEU A 257 -6.25 -17.79 33.14
N LEU A 258 -5.04 -18.11 32.66
CA LEU A 258 -4.09 -18.97 33.38
C LEU A 258 -3.61 -18.32 34.69
N VAL A 259 -3.30 -17.03 34.68
CA VAL A 259 -2.92 -16.27 35.88
C VAL A 259 -4.07 -16.21 36.90
N CYS A 260 -5.31 -16.01 36.44
CA CYS A 260 -6.48 -16.02 37.32
C CYS A 260 -6.70 -17.40 37.98
N ILE A 261 -6.55 -18.51 37.24
CA ILE A 261 -6.66 -19.87 37.79
C ILE A 261 -5.58 -20.12 38.86
N LEU A 262 -4.35 -19.67 38.60
CA LEU A 262 -3.24 -19.84 39.55
C LEU A 262 -3.47 -19.06 40.86
N ILE A 263 -4.01 -17.84 40.78
CA ILE A 263 -4.36 -17.05 41.96
C ILE A 263 -5.47 -17.73 42.76
N VAL A 264 -6.51 -18.23 42.11
CA VAL A 264 -7.61 -18.97 42.78
C VAL A 264 -7.10 -20.23 43.46
N ALA A 265 -6.20 -20.99 42.81
CA ALA A 265 -5.59 -22.19 43.40
C ALA A 265 -4.77 -21.89 44.66
N ILE A 266 -4.03 -20.78 44.68
CA ILE A 266 -3.27 -20.35 45.87
C ILE A 266 -4.22 -19.97 47.02
N ILE A 267 -5.30 -19.24 46.72
CA ILE A 267 -6.30 -18.85 47.74
C ILE A 267 -6.97 -20.09 48.32
N VAL A 268 -7.35 -21.06 47.49
CA VAL A 268 -7.95 -22.32 47.94
C VAL A 268 -6.96 -23.13 48.78
N ALA A 269 -5.69 -23.25 48.34
CA ALA A 269 -4.65 -23.93 49.10
C ALA A 269 -4.37 -23.26 50.45
N ALA A 270 -4.36 -21.92 50.52
CA ALA A 270 -4.22 -21.18 51.76
C ALA A 270 -5.44 -21.37 52.69
N TYR A 271 -6.65 -21.42 52.13
CA TYR A 271 -7.88 -21.65 52.90
C TYR A 271 -7.92 -23.08 53.47
N PHE A 272 -7.60 -24.10 52.66
CA PHE A 272 -7.51 -25.48 53.13
C PHE A 272 -6.31 -25.72 54.08
N GLY A 273 -5.18 -25.04 53.86
CA GLY A 273 -4.04 -25.06 54.77
C GLY A 273 -4.35 -24.41 56.12
N ALA A 274 -5.11 -23.31 56.13
CA ALA A 274 -5.58 -22.66 57.35
C ALA A 274 -6.63 -23.51 58.07
N LEU A 275 -7.54 -24.18 57.35
CA LEU A 275 -8.49 -25.14 57.93
C LEU A 275 -7.80 -26.39 58.51
N CYS A 276 -6.74 -26.91 57.87
CA CYS A 276 -5.91 -27.98 58.46
C CYS A 276 -5.08 -27.52 59.66
N SER A 277 -4.70 -26.24 59.73
CA SER A 277 -3.98 -25.67 60.88
C SER A 277 -4.88 -25.45 62.11
N THR A 278 -6.20 -25.33 61.90
CA THR A 278 -7.18 -24.98 62.96
C THR A 278 -8.18 -26.08 63.31
N GLY A 279 -7.92 -27.33 62.88
CA GLY A 279 -8.74 -28.49 63.17
C GLY A 279 -7.99 -29.64 63.86
N HIS A 280 -8.00 -29.62 65.19
CA HIS A 280 -7.99 -30.78 66.10
C HIS A 280 -6.94 -31.90 65.89
N CYS A 281 -5.92 -31.94 66.76
CA CYS A 281 -5.31 -33.19 67.20
C CYS A 281 -6.29 -33.93 68.13
N PRO A 282 -6.73 -35.17 67.84
CA PRO A 282 -7.24 -36.07 68.86
C PRO A 282 -6.10 -36.97 69.32
N GLY A 283 -5.59 -36.73 70.53
CA GLY A 283 -4.53 -37.60 71.08
C GLY A 283 -3.74 -37.04 72.26
N GLN A 284 -4.43 -36.53 73.29
CA GLN A 284 -4.25 -36.88 74.71
C GLN A 284 -5.26 -36.13 75.56
#